data_AF-A0A8T5TS68-F1
#
_entry.id   AF-A0A8T5TS68-F1
#
_cell.length_a   1.000
_cell.length_b   1.000
_cell.length_c   1.000
_cell.angle_alpha   90.00
_cell.angle_beta   90.00
_cell.angle_gamma   90.00
#
_symmetry.space_group_name_H-M   'P 1'
#
loop_
_entity.id
_entity.type
_entity.pdbx_description
1 polymer ?
#
loop_
_entity_poly.entity_id
_entity_poly.type
_entity_poly.pdbx_seq_one_letter_code
_entity_poly.pdbx_strand_id
1 'polypeptide(L)'
;MSQNKGNNDKRDQLVHIVFTKKEKDLIKKLADSSFSNISEFIRQSVFERINRIKNPEEFYPVNSSTSINSDVINKILENTNQIYKKQDLLIENTRILDKMSDILAKIQKYSKPEELEKKTLIILALFEKHNSLSQKEIIEETGFDESIIFQVISNNKLFRKLELKNPIYILKYIAYLFEK
;
A
#
# COMPACT_ATOMS: atom_id res chain seq x y z
N MET A 1 23.61 -10.66 -16.35
CA MET A 1 24.11 -9.83 -17.47
C MET A 1 22.96 -9.64 -18.46
N SER A 2 22.35 -8.46 -18.47
CA SER A 2 21.25 -8.11 -19.37
C SER A 2 21.81 -7.80 -20.75
N GLN A 3 21.44 -8.57 -21.77
CA GLN A 3 21.70 -8.19 -23.16
C GLN A 3 20.65 -7.17 -23.60
N ASN A 4 21.09 -5.92 -23.75
CA ASN A 4 20.39 -4.88 -24.48
C ASN A 4 20.14 -5.34 -25.92
N LYS A 5 18.92 -5.81 -26.22
CA LYS A 5 18.41 -5.82 -27.60
C LYS A 5 18.19 -4.37 -28.02
N GLY A 6 19.21 -3.75 -28.60
CA GLY A 6 19.06 -2.47 -29.27
C GLY A 6 18.05 -2.61 -30.40
N ASN A 7 16.92 -1.91 -30.29
CA ASN A 7 15.96 -1.79 -31.39
C ASN A 7 16.69 -1.20 -32.60
N ASN A 8 16.84 -1.99 -33.65
CA ASN A 8 17.48 -1.59 -34.89
C ASN A 8 16.46 -0.88 -35.79
N ASP A 9 15.68 0.06 -35.25
CA ASP A 9 14.70 0.88 -35.98
C ASP A 9 15.40 2.04 -36.72
N LYS A 10 16.50 1.74 -37.42
CA LYS A 10 17.12 2.73 -38.32
C LYS A 10 16.20 2.92 -39.51
N ARG A 11 15.83 4.18 -39.78
CA ARG A 11 14.97 4.55 -40.89
C ARG A 11 15.78 4.45 -42.19
N ASP A 12 15.53 3.40 -42.95
CA ASP A 12 16.11 3.25 -44.29
C ASP A 12 15.16 3.84 -45.34
N GLN A 13 15.65 4.74 -46.19
CA GLN A 13 14.90 5.28 -47.33
C GLN A 13 14.91 4.26 -48.48
N LEU A 14 14.09 3.22 -48.35
CA LEU A 14 14.09 2.09 -49.28
C LEU A 14 13.15 2.23 -50.49
N VAL A 15 12.21 3.20 -50.48
CA VAL A 15 11.13 3.24 -51.48
C VAL A 15 10.90 4.65 -52.02
N HIS A 16 11.06 4.84 -53.33
CA HIS A 16 10.65 6.05 -54.04
C HIS A 16 9.25 5.87 -54.62
N ILE A 17 8.28 6.63 -54.09
CA ILE A 17 6.88 6.59 -54.53
C ILE A 17 6.59 7.86 -55.34
N VAL A 18 6.01 7.69 -56.52
CA VAL A 18 5.61 8.81 -57.40
C VAL A 18 4.10 9.00 -57.29
N PHE A 19 3.68 10.25 -57.08
CA PHE A 19 2.27 10.65 -57.06
C PHE A 19 1.97 11.56 -58.24
N THR A 20 0.76 11.44 -58.79
CA THR A 20 0.24 12.43 -59.72
C THR A 20 0.02 13.78 -59.02
N LYS A 21 -0.09 14.85 -59.81
CA LYS A 21 -0.35 16.20 -59.26
C LYS A 21 -1.64 16.24 -58.43
N LYS A 22 -2.69 15.58 -58.91
CA LYS A 22 -3.99 15.50 -58.21
C LYS A 22 -3.88 14.77 -56.87
N GLU A 23 -3.17 13.65 -56.83
CA GLU A 23 -2.94 12.90 -55.59
C GLU A 23 -2.10 13.72 -54.59
N LYS A 24 -1.06 14.40 -55.07
CA LYS A 24 -0.23 15.26 -54.22
C LYS A 24 -1.05 16.39 -53.57
N ASP A 25 -1.92 17.04 -54.34
CA ASP A 25 -2.77 18.13 -53.84
C ASP A 25 -3.79 17.60 -52.82
N LEU A 26 -4.35 16.40 -53.05
CA LEU A 26 -5.26 15.74 -52.11
C LEU A 26 -4.56 15.33 -50.82
N ILE A 27 -3.39 14.69 -50.92
CA ILE A 27 -2.56 14.29 -49.77
C ILE A 27 -2.21 15.52 -48.93
N LYS A 28 -1.81 16.62 -49.57
CA LYS A 28 -1.50 17.87 -48.87
C LYS A 28 -2.70 18.40 -48.09
N LYS A 29 -3.86 18.46 -48.73
CA LYS A 29 -5.10 18.90 -48.07
C LYS A 29 -5.46 18.04 -46.86
N LEU A 30 -5.29 16.72 -46.96
CA LEU A 30 -5.59 15.78 -45.88
C LEU A 30 -4.55 15.84 -44.74
N ALA A 31 -3.27 16.00 -45.09
CA ALA A 31 -2.20 16.23 -44.12
C ALA A 31 -2.44 17.51 -43.31
N ASP A 32 -2.77 18.61 -43.98
CA ASP A 32 -3.10 19.89 -43.34
C ASP A 32 -4.33 19.73 -42.41
N SER A 33 -5.37 18.99 -42.83
CA SER A 33 -6.56 18.74 -42.01
C SER A 33 -6.32 17.87 -40.78
N SER A 34 -5.26 17.06 -40.79
CA SER A 34 -4.87 16.18 -39.68
C SER A 34 -3.73 16.76 -38.84
N PHE A 35 -3.38 18.04 -39.04
CA PHE A 35 -2.28 18.72 -38.37
C PHE A 35 -0.95 17.96 -38.50
N SER A 36 -0.72 17.31 -39.65
CA SER A 36 0.46 16.48 -39.90
C SER A 36 1.21 16.95 -41.15
N ASN A 37 2.50 16.60 -41.25
CA ASN A 37 3.24 16.82 -42.49
C ASN A 37 2.99 15.67 -43.48
N ILE A 38 3.18 15.93 -44.78
CA ILE A 38 2.89 14.97 -45.86
C ILE A 38 3.55 13.59 -45.63
N SER A 39 4.81 13.57 -45.17
CA SER A 39 5.53 12.31 -44.96
C SER A 39 4.96 11.50 -43.80
N GLU A 40 4.59 12.18 -42.72
CA GLU A 40 3.99 11.55 -41.54
C GLU A 40 2.57 11.07 -41.83
N PHE A 41 1.78 11.87 -42.56
CA PHE A 41 0.47 11.48 -43.04
C PHE A 41 0.52 10.19 -43.88
N ILE A 42 1.44 10.11 -44.85
CA ILE A 42 1.61 8.91 -45.68
C ILE A 42 2.03 7.72 -44.81
N ARG A 43 2.96 7.91 -43.87
CA ARG A 43 3.41 6.83 -42.98
C ARG A 43 2.26 6.29 -42.14
N GLN A 44 1.50 7.17 -41.51
CA GLN A 44 0.34 6.78 -40.69
C GLN A 44 -0.70 6.06 -41.54
N SER A 45 -1.02 6.57 -42.73
CA SER A 45 -1.95 5.94 -43.66
C SER A 45 -1.51 4.53 -44.06
N VAL A 46 -0.21 4.32 -44.31
CA VAL A 46 0.34 3.01 -44.64
C VAL A 46 0.21 2.05 -43.46
N PHE A 47 0.60 2.46 -42.25
CA PHE A 47 0.47 1.60 -41.07
C PHE A 47 -0.98 1.29 -40.71
N GLU A 48 -1.87 2.27 -40.86
CA GLU A 48 -3.30 2.08 -40.67
C GLU A 48 -3.86 1.08 -41.69
N ARG A 49 -3.45 1.18 -42.96
CA ARG A 49 -3.84 0.19 -43.98
C ARG A 49 -3.30 -1.20 -43.68
N ILE A 50 -2.05 -1.32 -43.25
CA ILE A 50 -1.47 -2.60 -42.81
C ILE A 50 -2.25 -3.16 -41.62
N ASN A 51 -2.61 -2.31 -40.65
CA ASN A 51 -3.36 -2.73 -39.47
C ASN A 51 -4.76 -3.25 -39.83
N ARG A 52 -5.45 -2.57 -40.75
CA ARG A 52 -6.75 -3.01 -41.29
C ARG A 52 -6.69 -4.32 -42.06
N ILE A 53 -5.58 -4.58 -42.75
CA ILE A 53 -5.35 -5.85 -43.46
C ILE A 53 -5.06 -6.98 -42.47
N LYS A 54 -4.34 -6.69 -41.39
CA LYS A 54 -3.99 -7.68 -40.36
C LYS A 54 -5.16 -8.02 -39.43
N ASN A 55 -6.00 -7.04 -39.11
CA ASN A 55 -7.11 -7.17 -38.17
C ASN A 55 -8.43 -6.71 -38.81
N PRO A 56 -8.89 -7.35 -39.91
CA PRO A 56 -10.08 -6.89 -40.64
C PRO A 56 -11.36 -6.84 -39.78
N GLU A 57 -11.47 -7.71 -38.78
CA GLU A 57 -12.58 -7.81 -37.83
C GLU A 57 -12.76 -6.57 -36.93
N GLU A 58 -11.73 -5.76 -36.72
CA GLU A 58 -11.80 -4.55 -35.90
C GLU A 58 -12.30 -3.34 -36.68
N PHE A 59 -12.21 -3.36 -38.01
CA PHE A 59 -12.38 -2.17 -38.86
C PHE A 59 -13.50 -2.29 -39.88
N TYR A 60 -13.92 -3.50 -40.25
CA TYR A 60 -15.05 -3.70 -41.14
C TYR A 60 -16.26 -4.14 -40.30
N PRO A 61 -17.34 -3.34 -40.23
CA PRO A 61 -18.58 -3.83 -39.66
C PRO A 61 -19.02 -5.06 -40.48
N VAL A 62 -19.26 -6.16 -39.78
CA VAL A 62 -19.72 -7.42 -40.39
C VAL A 62 -21.05 -7.13 -41.08
N ASN A 63 -21.01 -6.97 -42.40
CA ASN A 63 -22.19 -6.83 -43.25
C ASN A 63 -22.88 -8.20 -43.36
N SER A 64 -23.54 -8.63 -42.28
CA SER A 64 -24.65 -9.58 -42.31
C SER A 64 -25.16 -9.73 -40.88
N SER A 65 -26.47 -9.58 -40.72
CA SER A 65 -27.23 -10.00 -39.55
C SER A 65 -26.61 -11.17 -38.79
N THR A 66 -26.27 -10.94 -37.51
CA THR A 66 -26.04 -11.95 -36.46
C THR A 66 -24.91 -12.96 -36.70
N SER A 67 -23.67 -12.57 -36.42
CA SER A 67 -22.75 -13.44 -35.68
C SER A 67 -21.70 -12.58 -34.98
N ILE A 68 -21.82 -12.47 -33.66
CA ILE A 68 -20.73 -11.95 -32.83
C ILE A 68 -19.55 -12.90 -33.06
N ASN A 69 -18.39 -12.35 -33.44
CA ASN A 69 -17.17 -13.12 -33.69
C ASN A 69 -16.89 -14.04 -32.48
N SER A 70 -16.89 -15.35 -32.70
CA SER A 70 -16.71 -16.37 -31.66
C SER A 70 -15.38 -16.23 -30.92
N ASP A 71 -14.35 -15.69 -31.58
CA ASP A 71 -13.05 -15.48 -30.95
C ASP A 71 -13.10 -14.34 -29.94
N VAL A 72 -13.93 -13.32 -30.20
CA VAL A 72 -14.17 -12.23 -29.26
C VAL A 72 -14.93 -12.75 -28.04
N ILE A 73 -15.94 -13.62 -28.24
CA ILE A 73 -16.66 -14.28 -27.15
C ILE A 73 -15.71 -15.15 -26.32
N ASN A 74 -14.87 -15.95 -26.97
CA ASN A 74 -13.90 -16.82 -26.29
C ASN A 74 -12.90 -16.00 -25.47
N LYS A 75 -12.37 -14.90 -26.02
CA LYS A 75 -11.50 -13.98 -25.27
C LYS A 75 -12.21 -13.34 -24.08
N ILE A 76 -13.47 -12.94 -24.23
CA ILE A 76 -14.28 -12.41 -23.13
C ILE A 76 -14.46 -13.47 -22.04
N LEU A 77 -14.78 -14.71 -22.40
CA LEU A 77 -14.95 -15.81 -21.45
C LEU A 77 -13.64 -16.15 -20.72
N GLU A 78 -12.51 -16.21 -21.42
CA GLU A 78 -11.20 -16.43 -20.80
C GLU A 78 -10.84 -15.32 -19.81
N ASN A 79 -11.02 -14.06 -20.21
CA ASN A 79 -10.76 -12.92 -19.34
C ASN A 79 -11.68 -12.93 -18.10
N THR A 80 -12.95 -13.27 -18.28
CA THR A 80 -13.92 -13.35 -17.18
C THR A 80 -13.54 -14.47 -16.20
N ASN A 81 -13.11 -15.63 -16.71
CA ASN A 81 -12.61 -16.73 -15.86
C ASN A 81 -11.34 -16.35 -15.09
N GLN A 82 -10.43 -15.59 -15.69
CA GLN A 82 -9.25 -15.08 -14.98
C GLN A 82 -9.62 -14.08 -13.88
N ILE A 83 -10.65 -13.25 -14.11
CA ILE A 83 -11.16 -12.32 -13.10
C ILE A 83 -11.75 -13.08 -11.92
N TYR A 84 -12.57 -14.11 -12.15
CA TYR A 84 -13.14 -14.92 -11.06
C TYR A 84 -12.05 -15.59 -10.20
N LYS A 85 -11.02 -16.17 -10.84
CA LYS A 85 -9.88 -16.75 -10.09
C LYS A 85 -9.16 -15.72 -9.22
N LYS A 86 -8.99 -14.49 -9.71
CA LYS A 86 -8.40 -13.40 -8.91
C LYS A 86 -9.31 -12.97 -7.76
N GLN A 87 -10.62 -12.99 -7.98
CA GLN A 87 -11.60 -12.64 -6.96
C GLN A 87 -11.63 -13.65 -5.81
N ASP A 88 -11.54 -14.95 -6.11
CA ASP A 88 -11.45 -16.00 -5.10
C ASP A 88 -10.18 -15.85 -4.23
N LEU A 89 -9.04 -15.57 -4.87
CA LEU A 89 -7.78 -15.27 -4.16
C LEU A 89 -7.90 -14.04 -3.27
N LEU A 90 -8.60 -12.99 -3.72
CA LEU A 90 -8.83 -11.80 -2.89
C LEU A 90 -9.66 -12.14 -1.65
N ILE A 91 -10.75 -12.90 -1.80
CA ILE A 91 -11.60 -13.33 -0.69
C ILE A 91 -10.82 -14.16 0.34
N GLU A 92 -9.95 -15.06 -0.13
CA GLU A 92 -9.09 -15.84 0.74
C GLU A 92 -8.10 -14.97 1.51
N ASN A 93 -7.47 -14.00 0.83
CA ASN A 93 -6.55 -13.05 1.45
C ASN A 93 -7.24 -12.18 2.52
N THR A 94 -8.48 -11.74 2.30
CA THR A 94 -9.22 -10.97 3.33
C THR A 94 -9.44 -11.81 4.58
N ARG A 95 -9.79 -13.10 4.44
CA ARG A 95 -9.95 -14.00 5.60
C ARG A 95 -8.64 -14.21 6.37
N ILE A 96 -7.51 -14.24 5.68
CA ILE A 96 -6.19 -14.32 6.33
C ILE A 96 -5.90 -13.03 7.10
N LEU A 97 -6.16 -11.86 6.49
CA LEU A 97 -5.96 -10.56 7.15
C LEU A 97 -6.83 -10.41 8.40
N ASP A 98 -8.09 -10.84 8.36
CA ASP A 98 -8.98 -10.83 9.53
C ASP A 98 -8.40 -11.67 10.67
N LYS A 99 -7.92 -12.89 10.38
CA LYS A 99 -7.26 -13.75 11.37
C LYS A 99 -5.99 -13.13 11.93
N MET A 100 -5.19 -12.47 11.09
CA MET A 100 -3.98 -11.77 11.54
C MET A 100 -4.30 -10.59 12.45
N SER A 101 -5.35 -9.82 12.12
CA SER A 101 -5.85 -8.72 12.95
C SER A 101 -6.26 -9.21 14.35
N ASP A 102 -7.01 -10.31 14.42
CA ASP A 102 -7.39 -10.93 15.69
C ASP A 102 -6.19 -11.39 16.53
N ILE A 103 -5.17 -11.95 15.88
CA ILE A 103 -3.93 -12.37 16.55
C ILE A 103 -3.18 -11.13 17.07
N LEU A 104 -3.08 -10.06 16.28
CA LEU A 104 -2.43 -8.83 16.69
C LEU A 104 -3.16 -8.17 17.87
N ALA A 105 -4.49 -8.15 17.86
CA ALA A 105 -5.29 -7.65 18.98
C ALA A 105 -5.03 -8.46 20.26
N LYS A 106 -4.90 -9.79 20.15
CA LYS A 106 -4.51 -10.65 21.27
C LYS A 106 -3.08 -10.32 21.74
N ILE A 107 -2.10 -10.25 20.84
CA ILE A 107 -0.71 -9.93 21.18
C ILE A 107 -0.63 -8.57 21.88
N GLN A 108 -1.31 -7.54 21.38
CA GLN A 108 -1.36 -6.22 22.02
C GLN A 108 -2.01 -6.28 23.42
N LYS A 109 -3.06 -7.07 23.58
CA LYS A 109 -3.73 -7.26 24.88
C LYS A 109 -2.82 -7.96 25.90
N TYR A 110 -1.98 -8.90 25.48
CA TYR A 110 -1.06 -9.62 26.37
C TYR A 110 0.28 -8.91 26.59
N SER A 111 0.74 -8.11 25.62
CA SER A 111 2.02 -7.39 25.68
C SER A 111 1.99 -6.17 26.61
N LYS A 112 0.90 -5.40 26.65
CA LYS A 112 0.77 -4.21 27.52
C LYS A 112 0.80 -4.49 29.03
N PRO A 113 0.08 -5.51 29.57
CA PRO A 113 0.11 -5.78 31.00
C PRO A 113 1.45 -6.35 31.45
N GLU A 114 2.13 -7.18 30.65
CA GLU A 114 3.41 -7.78 31.06
C GLU A 114 4.56 -6.76 31.12
N GLU A 115 4.58 -5.79 30.19
CA GLU A 115 5.54 -4.67 30.27
C GLU A 115 5.26 -3.74 31.45
N LEU A 116 3.98 -3.43 31.71
CA LEU A 116 3.60 -2.60 32.86
C LEU A 116 3.94 -3.31 34.18
N GLU A 117 3.73 -4.62 34.28
CA GLU A 117 4.10 -5.42 35.46
C GLU A 117 5.61 -5.43 35.68
N LYS A 118 6.43 -5.61 34.63
CA LYS A 118 7.89 -5.53 34.74
C LYS A 118 8.35 -4.13 35.19
N LYS A 119 7.80 -3.07 34.59
CA LYS A 119 8.09 -1.68 34.98
C LYS A 119 7.63 -1.39 36.41
N THR A 120 6.50 -1.96 36.83
CA THR A 120 5.99 -1.88 38.20
C THR A 120 6.97 -2.50 39.20
N LEU A 121 7.49 -3.71 38.90
CA LEU A 121 8.45 -4.39 39.78
C LEU A 121 9.74 -3.58 39.96
N ILE A 122 10.22 -2.94 38.90
CA ILE A 122 11.42 -2.07 38.95
C ILE A 122 11.17 -0.86 39.86
N ILE A 123 10.02 -0.18 39.70
CA ILE A 123 9.65 0.96 40.55
C ILE A 123 9.47 0.52 42.02
N LEU A 124 8.86 -0.64 42.28
CA LEU A 124 8.73 -1.17 43.63
C LEU A 124 10.09 -1.49 44.26
N ALA A 125 11.02 -2.06 43.51
CA ALA A 125 12.37 -2.34 43.99
C ALA A 125 13.15 -1.05 44.33
N LEU A 126 12.88 0.06 43.64
CA LEU A 126 13.42 1.38 44.00
C LEU A 126 12.85 1.88 45.32
N PHE A 127 11.54 1.76 45.54
CA PHE A 127 10.94 2.12 46.83
C PHE A 127 11.41 1.23 47.99
N GLU A 128 11.77 -0.03 47.75
CA GLU A 128 12.38 -0.88 48.79
C GLU A 128 13.80 -0.42 49.18
N LYS A 129 14.55 0.18 48.25
CA LYS A 129 15.92 0.65 48.49
C LYS A 129 16.02 2.06 49.04
N HIS A 130 15.03 2.91 48.76
CA HIS A 130 15.03 4.33 49.11
C HIS A 130 13.82 4.68 49.99
N ASN A 131 14.07 5.28 51.15
CA ASN A 131 13.02 5.65 52.13
C ASN A 131 12.04 6.73 51.61
N SER A 132 12.42 7.47 50.56
CA SER A 132 11.59 8.44 49.86
C SER A 132 12.22 8.76 48.51
N LEU A 133 11.41 8.80 47.46
CA LEU A 133 11.80 9.25 46.13
C LEU A 133 10.70 10.16 45.59
N SER A 134 11.10 11.28 45.01
CA SER A 134 10.23 12.13 44.19
C SER A 134 10.01 11.51 42.81
N GLN A 135 8.94 11.93 42.13
CA GLN A 135 8.64 11.45 40.78
C GLN A 135 9.78 11.74 39.79
N LYS A 136 10.48 12.88 39.96
CA LYS A 136 11.63 13.26 39.12
C LYS A 136 12.82 12.32 39.31
N GLU A 137 13.15 11.98 40.56
CA GLU A 137 14.24 11.04 40.86
C GLU A 137 13.94 9.63 40.33
N ILE A 138 12.67 9.20 40.36
CA ILE A 138 12.27 7.91 39.78
C ILE A 138 12.43 7.93 38.25
N ILE A 139 12.09 9.04 37.58
CA ILE A 139 12.30 9.19 36.13
C ILE A 139 13.78 9.12 35.80
N GLU A 140 14.63 9.81 36.56
CA GLU A 140 16.08 9.85 36.34
C GLU A 140 16.74 8.47 36.54
N GLU A 141 16.31 7.72 37.55
CA GLU A 141 16.85 6.38 37.85
C GLU A 141 16.33 5.27 36.92
N THR A 142 15.09 5.37 36.42
CA THR A 142 14.47 4.31 35.60
C THR A 142 14.47 4.60 34.10
N GLY A 143 14.56 5.86 33.70
CA GLY A 143 14.34 6.30 32.32
C GLY A 143 12.91 6.10 31.83
N PHE A 144 11.93 5.87 32.72
CA PHE A 144 10.54 5.67 32.33
C PHE A 144 9.80 6.98 32.10
N ASP A 145 8.83 6.93 31.18
CA ASP A 145 7.91 8.05 30.94
C ASP A 145 7.10 8.39 32.19
N GLU A 146 6.86 9.69 32.39
CA GLU A 146 6.12 10.24 33.52
C GLU A 146 4.74 9.59 33.67
N SER A 147 4.08 9.28 32.55
CA SER A 147 2.76 8.66 32.50
C SER A 147 2.74 7.23 33.08
N ILE A 148 3.82 6.47 32.88
CA ILE A 148 3.96 5.10 33.41
C ILE A 148 4.16 5.16 34.92
N ILE A 149 5.02 6.06 35.39
CA ILE A 149 5.29 6.24 36.81
C ILE A 149 4.02 6.68 37.54
N PHE A 150 3.29 7.64 36.99
CA PHE A 150 2.02 8.08 37.55
C PHE A 150 1.00 6.92 37.60
N GLN A 151 0.92 6.09 36.54
CA GLN A 151 0.02 4.95 36.48
C GLN A 151 0.35 3.87 37.52
N VAL A 152 1.64 3.62 37.78
CA VAL A 152 2.09 2.67 38.80
C VAL A 152 1.85 3.20 40.22
N ILE A 153 2.22 4.46 40.48
CA ILE A 153 2.07 5.09 41.79
C ILE A 153 0.60 5.28 42.18
N SER A 154 -0.26 5.65 41.22
CA SER A 154 -1.69 5.88 41.47
C SER A 154 -2.50 4.60 41.70
N ASN A 155 -1.88 3.42 41.53
CA ASN A 155 -2.58 2.15 41.67
C ASN A 155 -2.59 1.69 43.14
N ASN A 156 -3.62 2.14 43.88
CA ASN A 156 -3.85 1.84 45.30
C ASN A 156 -3.81 0.35 45.67
N LYS A 157 -4.02 -0.58 44.73
CA LYS A 157 -3.94 -2.02 45.00
C LYS A 157 -2.51 -2.54 45.17
N LEU A 158 -1.52 -1.88 44.55
CA LEU A 158 -0.11 -2.27 44.64
C LEU A 158 0.48 -1.93 46.02
N PHE A 159 0.17 -0.74 46.53
CA PHE A 159 0.68 -0.29 47.83
C PHE A 159 0.02 -1.02 49.01
N ARG A 160 -1.22 -1.50 48.89
CA ARG A 160 -1.84 -2.39 49.89
C ARG A 160 -1.05 -3.68 50.18
N LYS A 161 -0.26 -4.18 49.23
CA LYS A 161 0.63 -5.33 49.47
C LYS A 161 1.92 -4.94 50.20
N LEU A 162 2.40 -3.72 50.00
CA LEU A 162 3.55 -3.15 50.73
C LEU A 162 3.17 -2.66 52.14
N GLU A 163 1.91 -2.27 52.36
CA GLU A 163 1.33 -1.91 53.66
C GLU A 163 1.49 -3.02 54.70
N LEU A 164 1.54 -4.28 54.28
CA LEU A 164 1.80 -5.43 55.16
C LEU A 164 3.27 -5.56 55.58
N LYS A 165 4.20 -4.82 54.96
CA LYS A 165 5.64 -4.89 55.26
C LYS A 165 6.21 -3.62 55.92
N ASN A 166 5.65 -2.42 55.70
CA ASN A 166 6.16 -1.21 56.37
C ASN A 166 5.15 -0.04 56.40
N PRO A 167 4.59 0.34 57.57
CA PRO A 167 3.55 1.36 57.68
C PRO A 167 4.03 2.82 57.50
N ILE A 168 5.35 3.04 57.46
CA ILE A 168 5.97 4.39 57.37
C ILE A 168 5.64 5.08 56.02
N TYR A 169 5.38 4.32 54.96
CA TYR A 169 5.14 4.86 53.61
C TYR A 169 3.81 5.62 53.48
N ILE A 170 2.79 5.29 54.28
CA ILE A 170 1.48 5.98 54.27
C ILE A 170 1.59 7.41 54.81
N LEU A 171 2.33 7.59 55.92
CA LEU A 171 2.42 8.90 56.58
C LEU A 171 3.15 9.95 55.71
N LYS A 172 4.15 9.52 54.94
CA LYS A 172 4.88 10.42 54.03
C LYS A 172 4.11 10.73 52.74
N TYR A 173 3.37 9.77 52.18
CA TYR A 173 2.55 10.02 50.98
C TYR A 173 1.36 10.94 51.28
N ILE A 174 0.73 10.77 52.44
CA ILE A 174 -0.30 11.69 52.92
C ILE A 174 0.32 13.09 53.13
N ALA A 175 1.47 13.21 53.79
CA ALA A 175 2.14 14.51 53.95
C ALA A 175 2.45 15.21 52.61
N TYR A 176 2.95 14.48 51.62
CA TYR A 176 3.25 15.03 50.28
C TYR A 176 2.02 15.47 49.49
N LEU A 177 0.87 14.81 49.66
CA LEU A 177 -0.39 15.22 49.03
C LEU A 177 -1.02 16.47 49.67
N PHE A 178 -0.65 16.79 50.91
CA PHE A 178 -1.17 17.94 51.67
C PHE A 178 -0.20 19.14 51.76
N GLU A 179 1.01 19.06 51.20
CA GLU A 179 1.98 20.17 51.09
C GLU A 179 1.92 20.93 49.75
N LYS A 180 0.80 20.85 49.02
CA LYS A 180 0.50 21.72 47.86
C LYS A 180 -0.58 22.73 48.18
#